data_AF-A0A933MR52-F1
#
_entry.id   AF-A0A933MR52-F1
#
_cell.length_a   1.000
_cell.length_b   1.000
_cell.length_c   1.000
_cell.angle_alpha   90.00
_cell.angle_beta   90.00
_cell.angle_gamma   90.00
#
_symmetry.space_group_name_H-M   'P 1'
#
loop_
_entity.id
_entity.type
_entity.pdbx_description
1 polymer ?
#
loop_
_entity_poly.entity_id
_entity_poly.type
_entity_poly.pdbx_seq_one_letter_code
_entity_poly.pdbx_strand_id
1 'polypeptide(L)'
;MDPVTKTYVSIGLVVLAAFEFWAAMRIFGRKGQPGKYSPLLLRLHRIFGYLFAVYFVWIAWVCVDLMDRLADAGRTLDSRAVIHATLAMTLFGVFLVKISFIRMYRNYRPYVPMLGICLVVGTLVLWGLAGWMFLILL
;
A
#
# COMPACT_ATOMS: atom_id res chain seq x y z
N MET A 1 7.37 -13.90 -12.34
CA MET A 1 6.10 -13.38 -12.89
C MET A 1 6.44 -12.35 -13.95
N ASP A 2 5.77 -12.35 -15.10
CA ASP A 2 6.00 -11.32 -16.11
C ASP A 2 5.48 -9.93 -15.64
N PRO A 3 5.97 -8.82 -16.23
CA PRO A 3 5.60 -7.46 -15.82
C PRO A 3 4.10 -7.13 -15.97
N VAL A 4 3.42 -7.74 -16.95
CA VAL A 4 2.01 -7.50 -17.24
C VAL A 4 1.16 -8.14 -16.15
N THR A 5 1.42 -9.40 -15.82
CA THR A 5 0.75 -10.12 -14.72
C THR A 5 0.95 -9.38 -13.39
N LYS A 6 2.14 -8.80 -13.13
CA LYS A 6 2.36 -7.97 -11.92
C LYS A 6 1.42 -6.77 -11.85
N THR A 7 1.25 -6.06 -12.95
CA THR A 7 0.39 -4.87 -12.98
C THR A 7 -1.06 -5.23 -12.67
N TYR A 8 -1.58 -6.31 -13.25
CA TYR A 8 -2.93 -6.79 -12.94
C TYR A 8 -3.07 -7.29 -11.49
N VAL A 9 -2.10 -8.06 -11.01
CA VAL A 9 -2.09 -8.55 -9.61
C VAL A 9 -2.07 -7.38 -8.62
N SER A 10 -1.38 -6.28 -8.94
CA SER A 10 -1.34 -5.09 -8.10
C SER A 10 -2.66 -4.30 -8.02
N ILE A 11 -3.65 -4.57 -8.90
CA ILE A 11 -5.02 -4.03 -8.75
C ILE A 11 -5.62 -4.47 -7.41
N GLY A 12 -5.27 -5.67 -6.92
CA GLY A 12 -5.66 -6.12 -5.59
C GLY A 12 -5.23 -5.15 -4.48
N LEU A 13 -4.01 -4.58 -4.56
CA LEU A 13 -3.56 -3.58 -3.58
C LEU A 13 -4.40 -2.30 -3.65
N VAL A 14 -4.75 -1.86 -4.86
CA VAL A 14 -5.57 -0.66 -5.06
C VAL A 14 -6.97 -0.85 -4.48
N VAL A 15 -7.60 -1.99 -4.74
CA VAL A 15 -8.93 -2.32 -4.20
C VAL A 15 -8.89 -2.38 -2.68
N LEU A 16 -7.88 -3.05 -2.10
CA LEU A 16 -7.70 -3.11 -0.65
C LEU A 16 -7.47 -1.71 -0.05
N ALA A 17 -6.61 -0.89 -0.65
CA ALA A 17 -6.37 0.48 -0.18
C ALA A 17 -7.64 1.35 -0.26
N ALA A 18 -8.41 1.25 -1.35
CA ALA A 18 -9.67 1.97 -1.51
C ALA A 18 -10.71 1.53 -0.47
N PHE A 19 -10.81 0.22 -0.20
CA PHE A 19 -11.67 -0.31 0.85
C PHE A 19 -11.26 0.20 2.24
N GLU A 20 -9.96 0.15 2.57
CA GLU A 20 -9.41 0.62 3.84
C GLU A 20 -9.71 2.11 4.05
N PHE A 21 -9.53 2.93 3.02
CA PHE A 21 -9.86 4.35 3.03
C PHE A 21 -11.35 4.57 3.24
N TRP A 22 -12.19 3.91 2.45
CA TRP A 22 -13.64 4.02 2.55
C TRP A 22 -14.15 3.65 3.94
N ALA A 23 -13.66 2.53 4.50
CA ALA A 23 -14.02 2.06 5.83
C ALA A 23 -13.64 3.09 6.90
N ALA A 24 -12.41 3.62 6.84
CA ALA A 24 -11.94 4.65 7.77
C ALA A 24 -12.77 5.94 7.68
N MET A 25 -13.08 6.42 6.47
CA MET A 25 -13.88 7.62 6.26
C MET A 25 -15.34 7.45 6.72
N ARG A 26 -15.90 6.24 6.59
CA ARG A 26 -17.25 5.93 7.08
C ARG A 26 -17.34 5.99 8.61
N ILE A 27 -16.27 5.64 9.31
CA ILE A 27 -16.22 5.59 10.78
C ILE A 27 -15.80 6.94 11.36
N PHE A 28 -14.73 7.54 10.83
CA PHE A 28 -14.07 8.71 11.41
C PHE A 28 -14.26 10.01 10.62
N GLY A 29 -14.71 9.94 9.36
CA GLY A 29 -14.79 11.09 8.46
C GLY A 29 -16.07 11.93 8.60
N ARG A 30 -17.04 11.51 9.40
CA ARG A 30 -18.31 12.24 9.60
C ARG A 30 -18.46 12.67 11.05
N LYS A 31 -18.91 13.90 11.27
CA LYS A 31 -19.33 14.38 12.60
C LYS A 31 -20.63 13.69 13.01
N GLY A 32 -20.70 13.18 14.23
CA GLY A 32 -21.89 12.51 14.76
C GLY A 32 -21.58 11.19 15.45
N GLN A 33 -22.60 10.52 15.97
CA GLN A 33 -22.44 9.22 16.60
C GLN A 33 -22.16 8.12 15.55
N PRO A 34 -21.26 7.17 15.85
CA PRO A 34 -20.99 6.05 14.95
C PRO A 34 -22.25 5.22 14.73
N GLY A 35 -22.55 4.90 13.45
CA GLY A 35 -23.74 4.13 13.10
C GLY A 35 -23.73 2.70 13.65
N LYS A 36 -24.89 2.03 13.63
CA LYS A 36 -25.10 0.65 14.13
C LYS A 36 -24.04 -0.37 13.67
N TYR A 37 -23.54 -0.23 12.44
CA TYR A 37 -22.56 -1.14 11.83
C TYR A 37 -21.09 -0.75 12.04
N SER A 38 -20.79 0.29 12.82
CA SER A 38 -19.42 0.79 13.05
C SER A 38 -18.47 -0.27 13.64
N PRO A 39 -18.88 -1.12 14.62
CA PRO A 39 -18.01 -2.18 15.13
C PRO A 39 -17.64 -3.23 14.08
N LEU A 40 -18.55 -3.56 13.16
CA LEU A 40 -18.30 -4.47 12.06
C LEU A 40 -17.30 -3.86 11.08
N LEU A 41 -17.49 -2.60 10.69
CA LEU A 41 -16.58 -1.88 9.79
C LEU A 41 -15.17 -1.78 10.38
N LEU A 42 -15.03 -1.57 11.70
CA LEU A 42 -13.72 -1.58 12.37
C LEU A 42 -13.04 -2.94 12.34
N ARG A 43 -13.80 -4.04 12.48
CA ARG A 43 -13.26 -5.40 12.34
C ARG A 43 -12.81 -5.66 10.91
N LEU A 44 -13.64 -5.28 9.92
CA LEU A 44 -13.29 -5.43 8.51
C LEU A 44 -12.05 -4.59 8.15
N HIS A 45 -11.97 -3.33 8.56
CA HIS A 45 -10.78 -2.48 8.39
C HIS A 45 -9.51 -3.14 8.97
N ARG A 46 -9.64 -3.83 10.10
CA ARG A 46 -8.49 -4.55 10.67
C ARG A 46 -8.09 -5.77 9.83
N ILE A 47 -9.07 -6.57 9.41
CA ILE A 47 -8.83 -7.78 8.60
C ILE A 47 -8.24 -7.40 7.25
N PHE A 48 -8.86 -6.46 6.55
CA PHE A 48 -8.40 -5.97 5.25
C PHE A 48 -7.07 -5.23 5.34
N GLY A 49 -6.80 -4.50 6.44
CA GLY A 49 -5.48 -3.95 6.72
C GLY A 49 -4.39 -5.02 6.87
N TYR A 50 -4.69 -6.18 7.48
CA TYR A 50 -3.75 -7.31 7.51
C TYR A 50 -3.58 -7.97 6.14
N LEU A 51 -4.67 -8.14 5.38
CA LEU A 51 -4.60 -8.64 4.00
C LEU A 51 -3.74 -7.72 3.13
N PHE A 52 -3.94 -6.40 3.24
CA PHE A 52 -3.13 -5.40 2.56
C PHE A 52 -1.64 -5.56 2.92
N ALA A 53 -1.32 -5.74 4.20
CA ALA A 53 0.07 -5.91 4.64
C ALA A 53 0.73 -7.15 4.03
N VAL A 54 0.05 -8.31 4.11
CA VAL A 54 0.55 -9.58 3.55
C VAL A 54 0.73 -9.46 2.04
N TYR A 55 -0.27 -8.88 1.37
CA TYR A 55 -0.26 -8.72 -0.08
C TYR A 55 0.82 -7.73 -0.54
N PHE A 56 1.05 -6.66 0.21
CA PHE A 56 2.11 -5.69 -0.03
C PHE A 56 3.49 -6.33 0.09
N VAL A 57 3.75 -7.10 1.16
CA VAL A 57 5.03 -7.81 1.35
C VAL A 57 5.25 -8.83 0.24
N TRP A 58 4.22 -9.58 -0.14
CA TRP A 58 4.32 -10.54 -1.24
C TRP A 58 4.65 -9.88 -2.57
N ILE A 59 3.98 -8.78 -2.94
CA ILE A 59 4.31 -8.04 -4.18
C ILE A 59 5.70 -7.43 -4.10
N ALA A 60 6.12 -6.90 -2.95
CA ALA A 60 7.47 -6.39 -2.75
C ALA A 60 8.52 -7.49 -2.98
N TRP A 61 8.29 -8.70 -2.48
CA TRP A 61 9.15 -9.86 -2.75
C TRP A 61 9.25 -10.17 -4.25
N VAL A 62 8.11 -10.17 -4.96
CA VAL A 62 8.07 -10.36 -6.43
C VAL A 62 8.80 -9.23 -7.17
N CYS A 63 8.88 -8.02 -6.60
CA CYS A 63 9.70 -6.94 -7.15
C CYS A 63 11.19 -7.18 -6.95
N VAL A 64 11.60 -7.67 -5.78
CA VAL A 64 13.00 -8.00 -5.50
C VAL A 64 13.49 -9.15 -6.37
N ASP A 65 12.72 -10.25 -6.48
CA ASP A 65 13.04 -11.37 -7.38
C ASP A 65 13.18 -10.93 -8.84
N LEU A 66 12.36 -9.98 -9.30
CA LEU A 66 12.50 -9.43 -10.66
C LEU A 66 13.79 -8.62 -10.82
N MET A 67 14.17 -7.83 -9.82
CA MET A 67 15.42 -7.05 -9.87
C MET A 67 16.64 -7.97 -9.88
N ASP A 68 16.62 -9.05 -9.10
CA ASP A 68 17.67 -10.07 -9.06
C ASP A 68 17.88 -10.70 -10.44
N ARG A 69 16.79 -11.17 -11.08
CA ARG A 69 16.82 -11.73 -12.44
C ARG A 69 17.31 -10.73 -13.49
N LEU A 70 16.97 -9.46 -13.36
CA LEU A 70 17.45 -8.42 -14.28
C LEU A 70 18.94 -8.15 -14.09
N ALA A 71 19.42 -8.16 -12.85
CA ALA A 71 20.84 -8.03 -12.53
C ALA A 71 21.65 -9.21 -13.09
N ASP A 72 21.17 -10.45 -12.93
CA ASP A 72 21.77 -11.66 -13.52
C ASP A 72 21.83 -11.59 -15.05
N ALA A 73 20.83 -10.97 -15.68
CA ALA A 73 20.80 -10.73 -17.12
C ALA A 73 21.70 -9.57 -17.59
N GLY A 74 22.51 -8.99 -16.68
CA GLY A 74 23.42 -7.88 -16.98
C GLY A 74 22.71 -6.55 -17.25
N ARG A 75 21.43 -6.41 -16.88
CA ARG A 75 20.70 -5.15 -17.04
C ARG A 75 21.04 -4.21 -15.91
N THR A 76 21.34 -2.96 -16.24
CA THR A 76 21.55 -1.90 -15.26
C THR A 76 20.22 -1.43 -14.67
N LEU A 77 20.27 -0.94 -13.43
CA LEU A 77 19.11 -0.34 -12.78
C LEU A 77 18.73 0.96 -13.51
N ASP A 78 17.54 0.98 -14.10
CA ASP A 78 16.96 2.20 -14.67
C ASP A 78 16.53 3.15 -13.53
N SER A 79 16.66 4.46 -13.76
CA SER A 79 16.19 5.52 -12.86
C SER A 79 14.71 5.32 -12.46
N ARG A 80 13.89 4.79 -13.38
CA ARG A 80 12.48 4.49 -13.12
C ARG A 80 12.31 3.39 -12.07
N ALA A 81 13.12 2.33 -12.15
CA ALA A 81 13.13 1.25 -11.18
C ALA A 81 13.56 1.75 -9.80
N VAL A 82 14.57 2.63 -9.75
CA VAL A 82 15.03 3.28 -8.51
C VAL A 82 13.94 4.13 -7.88
N ILE A 83 13.24 4.97 -8.66
CA ILE A 83 12.13 5.80 -8.18
C ILE A 83 11.00 4.92 -7.64
N HIS A 84 10.61 3.89 -8.38
CA HIS A 84 9.56 2.96 -7.95
C HIS A 84 9.92 2.24 -6.65
N ALA A 85 11.13 1.70 -6.54
CA ALA A 85 11.61 1.02 -5.33
C ALA A 85 11.67 1.98 -4.13
N THR A 86 12.16 3.20 -4.33
CA THR A 86 12.23 4.23 -3.27
C THR A 86 10.84 4.59 -2.76
N LEU A 87 9.87 4.75 -3.65
CA LEU A 87 8.48 5.02 -3.26
C LEU A 87 7.85 3.84 -2.51
N ALA A 88 8.10 2.61 -2.95
CA ALA A 88 7.64 1.40 -2.25
C ALA A 88 8.22 1.29 -0.83
N MET A 89 9.53 1.53 -0.69
CA MET A 89 10.20 1.54 0.62
C MET A 89 9.69 2.65 1.53
N THR A 90 9.40 3.83 0.97
CA THR A 90 8.80 4.95 1.70
C THR A 90 7.42 4.56 2.24
N LEU A 91 6.57 3.94 1.42
CA LEU A 91 5.26 3.47 1.86
C LEU A 91 5.35 2.38 2.93
N PHE A 92 6.31 1.47 2.79
CA PHE A 92 6.58 0.46 3.81
C PHE A 92 6.98 1.11 5.14
N GLY A 93 7.86 2.12 5.11
CA GLY A 93 8.21 2.92 6.29
C GLY A 93 7.00 3.59 6.93
N VAL A 94 6.16 4.27 6.15
CA VAL A 94 4.91 4.89 6.64
C VAL A 94 3.98 3.84 7.26
N PHE A 95 3.91 2.65 6.68
CA PHE A 95 3.09 1.54 7.20
C PHE A 95 3.58 1.07 8.57
N LEU A 96 4.90 0.90 8.73
CA LEU A 96 5.51 0.55 10.01
C LEU A 96 5.27 1.65 11.07
N VAL A 97 5.43 2.93 10.70
CA VAL A 97 5.15 4.06 11.60
C VAL A 97 3.69 4.05 12.05
N LYS A 98 2.73 3.79 11.14
CA LYS A 98 1.31 3.65 11.49
C LYS A 98 1.10 2.55 12.53
N ILE A 99 1.71 1.38 12.36
CA ILE A 99 1.62 0.26 13.31
C ILE A 99 2.22 0.67 14.66
N SER A 100 3.39 1.31 14.66
CA SER A 100 4.08 1.77 15.86
C SER A 100 3.23 2.77 16.65
N PHE A 101 2.54 3.72 16.01
CA PHE A 101 1.65 4.67 16.69
C PHE A 101 0.44 3.99 17.34
N ILE A 102 -0.09 2.93 16.71
CA ILE A 102 -1.23 2.18 17.26
C ILE A 102 -0.81 1.33 18.46
N ARG A 103 0.34 0.64 18.36
CA ARG A 103 0.79 -0.39 19.31
C ARG A 103 1.67 0.15 20.44
N MET A 104 2.66 0.98 20.12
CA MET A 104 3.72 1.40 21.04
C MET A 104 3.53 2.86 21.48
N TYR A 105 3.37 3.78 20.52
CA TYR A 105 3.38 5.23 20.77
C TYR A 105 1.97 5.82 20.82
N ARG A 106 1.19 5.44 21.83
CA ARG A 106 -0.25 5.77 21.92
C ARG A 106 -0.57 7.27 21.91
N ASN A 107 0.36 8.13 22.34
CA ASN A 107 0.21 9.59 22.29
C ASN A 107 0.10 10.12 20.85
N TYR A 108 0.64 9.39 19.85
CA TYR A 108 0.59 9.77 18.44
C TYR A 108 -0.62 9.20 17.69
N ARG A 109 -1.57 8.54 18.39
CA ARG A 109 -2.81 8.05 17.79
C ARG A 109 -3.62 9.09 17.01
N PRO A 110 -3.66 10.39 17.40
CA PRO A 110 -4.35 11.41 16.60
C PRO A 110 -3.82 11.55 15.17
N TYR A 111 -2.56 11.17 14.90
CA TYR A 111 -1.95 11.26 13.57
C TYR A 111 -2.16 10.02 12.69
N VAL A 112 -2.69 8.92 13.25
CA VAL A 112 -2.92 7.66 12.51
C VAL A 112 -3.82 7.81 11.29
N PRO A 113 -4.90 8.63 11.31
CA PRO A 113 -5.70 8.88 10.12
C PRO A 113 -4.89 9.50 8.97
N MET A 114 -4.00 10.46 9.27
CA MET A 114 -3.13 11.08 8.27
C MET A 114 -2.21 10.06 7.62
N LEU A 115 -1.58 9.18 8.43
CA LEU A 115 -0.74 8.09 7.91
C LEU A 115 -1.55 7.11 7.04
N GLY A 116 -2.81 6.85 7.40
CA GLY A 116 -3.73 6.06 6.57
C GLY A 116 -3.99 6.69 5.21
N ILE A 117 -4.22 8.01 5.15
CA ILE A 117 -4.39 8.75 3.90
C ILE A 117 -3.10 8.69 3.07
N CYS A 118 -1.94 8.94 3.69
CA CYS A 118 -0.64 8.85 3.01
C CYS A 118 -0.41 7.47 2.39
N LEU A 119 -0.77 6.38 3.09
CA LEU A 119 -0.65 5.02 2.56
C LEU A 119 -1.53 4.81 1.34
N VAL A 120 -2.79 5.25 1.37
CA VAL A 120 -3.73 5.07 0.27
C VAL A 120 -3.29 5.87 -0.95
N VAL A 121 -3.02 7.17 -0.77
CA VAL A 121 -2.56 8.05 -1.84
C VAL A 121 -1.24 7.54 -2.41
N GLY A 122 -0.27 7.20 -1.56
CA GLY A 122 1.00 6.68 -2.02
C GLY A 122 0.86 5.34 -2.76
N THR A 123 -0.03 4.44 -2.32
CA THR A 123 -0.31 3.19 -3.03
C THR A 123 -0.85 3.46 -4.43
N LEU A 124 -1.76 4.42 -4.58
CA LEU A 124 -2.28 4.83 -5.90
C LEU A 124 -1.19 5.42 -6.80
N VAL A 125 -0.32 6.27 -6.25
CA VAL A 125 0.82 6.84 -6.98
C VAL A 125 1.81 5.75 -7.39
N LEU A 126 2.15 4.84 -6.48
CA LEU A 126 3.06 3.72 -6.75
C LEU A 126 2.50 2.80 -7.84
N TRP A 127 1.21 2.49 -7.77
CA TRP A 127 0.53 1.69 -8.78
C TRP A 127 0.46 2.40 -10.13
N GLY A 128 0.15 3.70 -10.16
CA GLY A 128 0.13 4.49 -11.38
C GLY A 128 1.50 4.56 -12.08
N LEU A 129 2.57 4.78 -11.30
CA LEU A 129 3.94 4.74 -11.82
C LEU A 129 4.32 3.35 -12.34
N ALA A 130 3.91 2.28 -11.65
CA ALA A 130 4.13 0.92 -12.11
C ALA A 130 3.41 0.64 -13.42
N GLY A 131 2.13 0.99 -13.53
CA GLY A 131 1.34 0.81 -14.74
C GLY A 131 1.93 1.59 -15.93
N TRP A 132 2.35 2.83 -15.70
CA TRP A 132 3.05 3.62 -16.71
C TRP A 132 4.35 2.95 -17.18
N MET A 133 5.14 2.41 -16.24
CA MET A 133 6.42 1.77 -16.54
C MET A 133 6.27 0.40 -17.23
N PHE A 134 5.29 -0.41 -16.85
CA PHE A 134 5.16 -1.80 -17.28
C PHE A 134 4.15 -2.05 -18.41
N LEU A 135 3.21 -1.14 -18.66
CA LEU A 135 2.19 -1.32 -19.72
C LEU A 135 2.35 -0.37 -20.90
N ILE A 136 2.98 0.80 -20.72
CA ILE A 136 3.03 1.86 -21.76
C ILE A 136 4.42 1.96 -22.38
N LEU A 137 5.47 1.78 -21.57
CA LEU A 137 6.86 1.96 -21.98
C LEU A 137 7.60 0.65 -22.32
N LEU A 138 6.96 -0.49 -22.05
CA LEU A 138 7.45 -1.84 -22.31
C LEU A 138 6.77 -2.40 -23.56
#